data_AF-A0A3M6VVV7-F1
#
_entry.id   AF-A0A3M6VVV7-F1
#
_cell.length_a   1.000
_cell.length_b   1.000
_cell.length_c   1.000
_cell.angle_alpha   90.00
_cell.angle_beta   90.00
_cell.angle_gamma   90.00
#
_symmetry.space_group_name_H-M   'P 1'
#
loop_
_entity.id
_entity.type
_entity.pdbx_description
1 polymer ?
#
loop_
_entity_poly.entity_id
_entity_poly.type
_entity_poly.pdbx_seq_one_letter_code
_entity_poly.pdbx_strand_id
1 'polypeptide(L)'
;MHITELESKLDQLTAENQALHDARQDSSRSYMDIDQHGEISTLRETIEARDLDLQRKDAEISQIRAMLQPLQQEVAHLTEINGGLTEANRNLVDDTNGRYGTLQQEHASVNEQWQSAQRELETLRQEHGKVTSGMRGAIEQEIASALAEKNAEILRLREELDMATEQIRALQVQIQSSKSSDFLRIRDEDYFDGACQKLCQHVQQWVLRFSKLSDNRICRFSNDIKDEKVEARLDNAILDGSDVDKLLGDR
;
A
#
# COMPACT_ATOMS: atom_id res chain seq x y z
N MET A 1 -61.96 -118.66 -109.45
CA MET A 1 -61.91 -117.19 -109.34
C MET A 1 -61.47 -116.73 -107.93
N HIS A 2 -60.54 -117.45 -107.28
CA HIS A 2 -59.95 -117.06 -105.98
C HIS A 2 -58.41 -117.16 -105.96
N ILE A 3 -57.81 -117.86 -106.92
CA ILE A 3 -56.35 -117.99 -107.02
C ILE A 3 -55.73 -116.72 -107.64
N THR A 4 -56.37 -116.14 -108.68
CA THR A 4 -55.89 -114.91 -109.34
C THR A 4 -55.95 -113.67 -108.45
N GLU A 5 -56.90 -113.60 -107.52
CA GLU A 5 -56.96 -112.51 -106.52
C GLU A 5 -55.92 -112.67 -105.42
N LEU A 6 -55.56 -113.91 -105.07
CA LEU A 6 -54.49 -114.19 -104.12
C LEU A 6 -53.12 -113.93 -104.73
N GLU A 7 -52.93 -114.27 -106.00
CA GLU A 7 -51.71 -113.93 -106.76
C GLU A 7 -51.57 -112.40 -106.91
N SER A 8 -52.63 -111.69 -107.26
CA SER A 8 -52.63 -110.22 -107.31
C SER A 8 -52.34 -109.57 -105.94
N LYS A 9 -52.89 -110.12 -104.84
CA LYS A 9 -52.58 -109.63 -103.49
C LYS A 9 -51.16 -109.97 -103.05
N LEU A 10 -50.63 -111.11 -103.47
CA LEU A 10 -49.25 -111.50 -103.18
C LEU A 10 -48.27 -110.59 -103.94
N ASP A 11 -48.55 -110.30 -105.21
CA ASP A 11 -47.76 -109.36 -106.01
C ASP A 11 -47.86 -107.93 -105.49
N GLN A 12 -49.04 -107.52 -105.01
CA GLN A 12 -49.22 -106.22 -104.36
C GLN A 12 -48.46 -106.14 -103.03
N LEU A 13 -48.52 -107.19 -102.20
CA LEU A 13 -47.80 -107.25 -100.92
C LEU A 13 -46.30 -107.40 -101.10
N THR A 14 -45.82 -108.06 -102.16
CA THR A 14 -44.38 -108.15 -102.44
C THR A 14 -43.85 -106.82 -102.98
N ALA A 15 -44.60 -106.13 -103.84
CA ALA A 15 -44.28 -104.77 -104.28
C ALA A 15 -44.32 -103.77 -103.11
N GLU A 16 -45.31 -103.87 -102.22
CA GLU A 16 -45.40 -103.03 -101.03
C GLU A 16 -44.27 -103.35 -100.03
N ASN A 17 -43.91 -104.62 -99.83
CA ASN A 17 -42.77 -104.99 -99.00
C ASN A 17 -41.44 -104.53 -99.60
N GLN A 18 -41.25 -104.60 -100.93
CA GLN A 18 -40.08 -104.05 -101.59
C GLN A 18 -40.03 -102.53 -101.46
N ALA A 19 -41.14 -101.83 -101.70
CA ALA A 19 -41.23 -100.39 -101.52
C ALA A 19 -40.97 -99.97 -100.07
N LEU A 20 -41.49 -100.72 -99.08
CA LEU A 20 -41.23 -100.49 -97.67
C LEU A 20 -39.79 -100.82 -97.28
N HIS A 21 -39.17 -101.82 -97.91
CA HIS A 21 -37.78 -102.17 -97.66
C HIS A 21 -36.84 -101.10 -98.23
N ASP A 22 -37.08 -100.65 -99.46
CA ASP A 22 -36.33 -99.57 -100.10
C ASP A 22 -36.52 -98.25 -99.35
N ALA A 23 -37.76 -97.92 -98.94
CA ALA A 23 -38.02 -96.74 -98.11
C ALA A 23 -37.34 -96.82 -96.74
N ARG A 24 -37.26 -98.01 -96.12
CA ARG A 24 -36.50 -98.23 -94.89
C ARG A 24 -35.00 -98.11 -95.12
N GLN A 25 -34.49 -98.64 -96.22
CA GLN A 25 -33.07 -98.61 -96.52
C GLN A 25 -32.63 -97.17 -96.83
N ASP A 26 -33.43 -96.39 -97.55
CA ASP A 26 -33.21 -94.96 -97.79
C ASP A 26 -33.35 -94.15 -96.51
N SER A 27 -34.31 -94.46 -95.64
CA SER A 27 -34.44 -93.81 -94.32
C SER A 27 -33.25 -94.13 -93.41
N SER A 28 -32.77 -95.37 -93.40
CA SER A 28 -31.57 -95.77 -92.63
C SER A 28 -30.29 -95.18 -93.20
N ARG A 29 -30.19 -95.02 -94.53
CA ARG A 29 -29.05 -94.39 -95.20
C ARG A 29 -29.04 -92.88 -94.95
N SER A 30 -30.20 -92.23 -94.96
CA SER A 30 -30.35 -90.83 -94.55
C SER A 30 -30.01 -90.61 -93.07
N TYR A 31 -30.35 -91.55 -92.19
CA TYR A 31 -29.97 -91.47 -90.77
C TYR A 31 -28.46 -91.64 -90.55
N MET A 32 -27.81 -92.53 -91.30
CA MET A 32 -26.34 -92.71 -91.22
C MET A 32 -25.54 -91.56 -91.83
N ASP A 33 -26.08 -90.87 -92.85
CA ASP A 33 -25.45 -89.71 -93.50
C ASP A 33 -25.55 -88.43 -92.64
N ILE A 34 -26.61 -88.30 -91.84
CA ILE A 34 -26.78 -87.21 -90.85
C ILE A 34 -25.86 -87.41 -89.63
N ASP A 35 -25.62 -88.67 -89.22
CA ASP A 35 -24.72 -89.00 -88.11
C ASP A 35 -23.22 -88.98 -88.48
N GLN A 36 -22.86 -89.01 -89.77
CA GLN A 36 -21.47 -88.93 -90.23
C GLN A 36 -21.11 -87.50 -90.68
N HIS A 37 -20.44 -86.77 -89.78
CA HIS A 37 -19.45 -85.71 -90.05
C HIS A 37 -19.85 -84.23 -90.26
N GLY A 38 -21.11 -83.86 -90.53
CA GLY A 38 -21.44 -82.45 -90.84
C GLY A 38 -21.94 -81.62 -89.64
N GLU A 39 -23.19 -81.88 -89.22
CA GLU A 39 -23.91 -81.03 -88.28
C GLU A 39 -23.49 -81.23 -86.82
N ILE A 40 -23.21 -82.47 -86.40
CA ILE A 40 -22.68 -82.75 -85.06
C ILE A 40 -21.27 -82.20 -84.90
N SER A 41 -20.45 -82.23 -85.96
CA SER A 41 -19.09 -81.68 -85.95
C SER A 41 -19.11 -80.15 -85.87
N THR A 42 -19.99 -79.49 -86.64
CA THR A 42 -20.12 -78.02 -86.61
C THR A 42 -20.74 -77.53 -85.31
N LEU A 43 -21.76 -78.20 -84.77
CA LEU A 43 -22.30 -77.90 -83.44
C LEU A 43 -21.23 -78.06 -82.37
N ARG A 44 -20.44 -79.14 -82.42
CA ARG A 44 -19.32 -79.34 -81.50
C ARG A 44 -18.26 -78.24 -81.61
N GLU A 45 -17.88 -77.85 -82.81
CA GLU A 45 -16.93 -76.74 -83.04
C GLU A 45 -17.48 -75.40 -82.53
N THR A 46 -18.78 -75.12 -82.72
CA THR A 46 -19.40 -73.91 -82.16
C THR A 46 -19.48 -73.92 -80.64
N ILE A 47 -19.70 -75.10 -80.03
CA ILE A 47 -19.66 -75.28 -78.57
C ILE A 47 -18.23 -75.07 -78.07
N GLU A 48 -17.23 -75.68 -78.71
CA GLU A 48 -15.82 -75.51 -78.35
C GLU A 48 -15.37 -74.03 -78.50
N ALA A 49 -15.82 -73.31 -79.54
CA ALA A 49 -15.56 -71.88 -79.70
C ALA A 49 -16.25 -71.02 -78.64
N ARG A 50 -17.48 -71.38 -78.24
CA ARG A 50 -18.19 -70.72 -77.13
C ARG A 50 -17.53 -70.99 -75.78
N ASP A 51 -17.07 -72.21 -75.55
CA ASP A 51 -16.35 -72.58 -74.33
C ASP A 51 -15.03 -71.82 -74.22
N LEU A 52 -14.32 -71.62 -75.33
CA LEU A 52 -13.09 -70.82 -75.36
C LEU A 52 -13.36 -69.32 -75.10
N ASP A 53 -14.44 -68.76 -75.64
CA ASP A 53 -14.85 -67.39 -75.34
C ASP A 53 -15.31 -67.23 -73.88
N LEU A 54 -16.04 -68.22 -73.34
CA LEU A 54 -16.41 -68.28 -71.92
C LEU A 54 -15.17 -68.34 -71.03
N GLN A 55 -14.19 -69.18 -71.34
CA GLN A 55 -12.92 -69.23 -70.60
C GLN A 55 -12.17 -67.90 -70.65
N ARG A 56 -12.16 -67.22 -71.81
CA ARG A 56 -11.54 -65.89 -71.94
C ARG A 56 -12.27 -64.86 -71.08
N LYS A 57 -13.60 -64.89 -71.06
CA LYS A 57 -14.43 -64.02 -70.23
C LYS A 57 -14.25 -64.32 -68.74
N ASP A 58 -14.13 -65.59 -68.37
CA ASP A 58 -13.85 -66.00 -66.98
C ASP A 58 -12.45 -65.54 -66.54
N ALA A 59 -11.46 -65.59 -67.42
CA ALA A 59 -10.13 -65.05 -67.17
C ALA A 59 -10.16 -63.52 -66.99
N GLU A 60 -10.92 -62.81 -67.83
CA GLU A 60 -11.13 -61.36 -67.74
C GLU A 60 -11.85 -60.98 -66.42
N ILE A 61 -12.91 -61.71 -66.05
CA ILE A 61 -13.63 -61.54 -64.78
C ILE A 61 -12.69 -61.79 -63.60
N SER A 62 -11.87 -62.84 -63.66
CA SER A 62 -10.89 -63.17 -62.62
C SER A 62 -9.86 -62.04 -62.46
N GLN A 63 -9.34 -61.51 -63.57
CA GLN A 63 -8.40 -60.40 -63.56
C GLN A 63 -9.03 -59.11 -63.00
N ILE A 64 -10.26 -58.77 -63.41
CA ILE A 64 -10.97 -57.61 -62.88
C ILE A 64 -11.21 -57.78 -61.38
N ARG A 65 -11.65 -58.97 -60.92
CA ARG A 65 -11.82 -59.25 -59.49
C ARG A 65 -10.51 -59.10 -58.72
N ALA A 66 -9.40 -59.60 -59.26
CA ALA A 66 -8.08 -59.47 -58.66
C ALA A 66 -7.62 -58.01 -58.55
N MET A 67 -7.98 -57.14 -59.50
CA MET A 67 -7.70 -55.69 -59.42
C MET A 67 -8.68 -54.93 -58.51
N LEU A 68 -9.93 -55.37 -58.45
CA LEU A 68 -10.99 -54.68 -57.70
C LEU A 68 -10.87 -54.93 -56.20
N GLN A 69 -10.42 -56.11 -55.78
CA GLN A 69 -10.19 -56.45 -54.37
C GLN A 69 -9.23 -55.49 -53.63
N PRO A 70 -8.00 -55.22 -54.11
CA PRO A 70 -7.10 -54.27 -53.44
C PRO A 70 -7.64 -52.84 -53.45
N LEU A 71 -8.35 -52.43 -54.51
CA LEU A 71 -9.00 -51.11 -54.55
C LEU A 71 -10.13 -50.99 -53.51
N GLN A 72 -10.94 -52.03 -53.32
CA GLN A 72 -11.96 -52.04 -52.26
C GLN A 72 -11.35 -51.99 -50.86
N GLN A 73 -10.24 -52.70 -50.64
CA GLN A 73 -9.50 -52.64 -49.39
C GLN A 73 -8.93 -51.24 -49.14
N GLU A 74 -8.36 -50.60 -50.17
CA GLU A 74 -7.84 -49.25 -50.07
C GLU A 74 -8.94 -48.22 -49.80
N VAL A 75 -10.10 -48.34 -50.47
CA VAL A 75 -11.26 -47.49 -50.19
C VAL A 75 -11.71 -47.66 -48.74
N ALA A 76 -11.83 -48.90 -48.25
CA ALA A 76 -12.21 -49.18 -46.87
C ALA A 76 -11.21 -48.55 -45.87
N HIS A 77 -9.92 -48.70 -46.14
CA HIS A 77 -8.85 -48.12 -45.32
C HIS A 77 -8.88 -46.59 -45.32
N LEU A 78 -9.06 -45.97 -46.50
CA LEU A 78 -9.20 -44.52 -46.61
C LEU A 78 -10.45 -44.00 -45.91
N THR A 79 -11.57 -44.72 -45.92
CA THR A 79 -12.75 -44.35 -45.12
C THR A 79 -12.48 -44.42 -43.63
N GLU A 80 -11.75 -45.43 -43.15
CA GLU A 80 -11.38 -45.55 -41.74
C GLU A 80 -10.47 -44.40 -41.31
N ILE A 81 -9.42 -44.11 -42.09
CA ILE A 81 -8.51 -42.99 -41.83
C ILE A 81 -9.27 -41.66 -41.86
N ASN A 82 -10.13 -41.42 -42.86
CA ASN A 82 -10.91 -40.20 -42.93
C ASN A 82 -11.88 -40.07 -41.75
N GLY A 83 -12.48 -41.17 -41.30
CA GLY A 83 -13.29 -41.21 -40.08
C GLY A 83 -12.48 -40.78 -38.85
N GLY A 84 -11.32 -41.39 -38.65
CA GLY A 84 -10.41 -41.04 -37.55
C GLY A 84 -9.90 -39.60 -37.61
N LEU A 85 -9.57 -39.09 -38.79
CA LEU A 85 -9.17 -37.69 -38.99
C LEU A 85 -10.32 -36.73 -38.70
N THR A 86 -11.55 -37.09 -39.07
CA THR A 86 -12.74 -36.27 -38.80
C THR A 86 -13.02 -36.21 -37.29
N GLU A 87 -12.90 -37.34 -36.60
CA GLU A 87 -13.05 -37.40 -35.14
C GLU A 87 -11.94 -36.63 -34.43
N ALA A 88 -10.68 -36.79 -34.85
CA ALA A 88 -9.55 -36.02 -34.31
C ALA A 88 -9.73 -34.52 -34.52
N ASN A 89 -10.16 -34.08 -35.71
CA ASN A 89 -10.47 -32.68 -35.99
C ASN A 89 -11.60 -32.17 -35.10
N ARG A 90 -12.67 -32.96 -34.91
CA ARG A 90 -13.78 -32.59 -34.03
C ARG A 90 -13.30 -32.40 -32.59
N ASN A 91 -12.53 -33.36 -32.07
CA ASN A 91 -11.99 -33.29 -30.71
C ASN A 91 -11.06 -32.08 -30.53
N LEU A 92 -10.24 -31.75 -31.53
CA LEU A 92 -9.39 -30.55 -31.50
C LEU A 92 -10.21 -29.27 -31.49
N VAL A 93 -11.27 -29.19 -32.30
CA VAL A 93 -12.18 -28.03 -32.31
C VAL A 93 -12.92 -27.90 -30.98
N ASP A 94 -13.40 -29.01 -30.40
CA ASP A 94 -14.10 -29.00 -29.12
C ASP A 94 -13.15 -28.60 -27.97
N ASP A 95 -11.91 -29.12 -27.93
CA ASP A 95 -10.89 -28.72 -26.94
C ASP A 95 -10.50 -27.24 -27.07
N THR A 96 -10.23 -26.78 -28.29
CA THR A 96 -9.84 -25.38 -28.53
C THR A 96 -10.96 -24.41 -28.18
N ASN A 97 -12.21 -24.73 -28.54
CA ASN A 97 -13.37 -23.93 -28.14
C ASN A 97 -13.57 -23.93 -26.62
N GLY A 98 -13.39 -25.09 -25.96
CA GLY A 98 -13.46 -25.20 -24.51
C GLY A 98 -12.42 -24.31 -23.82
N ARG A 99 -11.15 -24.41 -24.24
CA ARG A 99 -10.04 -23.59 -23.73
C ARG A 99 -10.22 -22.11 -24.02
N TYR A 100 -10.76 -21.77 -25.18
CA TYR A 100 -11.07 -20.38 -25.53
C TYR A 100 -12.17 -19.83 -24.61
N GLY A 101 -13.22 -20.61 -24.36
CA GLY A 101 -14.30 -20.24 -23.45
C GLY A 101 -13.82 -20.02 -22.00
N THR A 102 -12.99 -20.92 -21.47
CA THR A 102 -12.41 -20.76 -20.13
C THR A 102 -11.51 -19.53 -20.06
N LEU A 103 -10.65 -19.33 -21.06
CA LEU A 103 -9.75 -18.17 -21.11
C LEU A 103 -10.53 -16.86 -21.20
N GLN A 104 -11.63 -16.82 -21.97
CA GLN A 104 -12.50 -15.66 -22.07
C GLN A 104 -13.19 -15.35 -20.73
N GLN A 105 -13.65 -16.38 -20.02
CA GLN A 105 -14.24 -16.22 -18.68
C GLN A 105 -13.20 -15.72 -17.66
N GLU A 106 -11.99 -16.28 -17.67
CA GLU A 106 -10.88 -15.82 -16.83
C GLU A 106 -10.57 -14.34 -17.14
N HIS A 107 -10.43 -13.97 -18.41
CA HIS A 107 -10.21 -12.58 -18.80
C HIS A 107 -11.32 -11.65 -18.32
N ALA A 108 -12.59 -12.05 -18.43
CA ALA A 108 -13.72 -11.26 -17.92
C ALA A 108 -13.61 -11.08 -16.41
N SER A 109 -13.36 -12.15 -15.65
CA SER A 109 -13.24 -12.09 -14.19
C SER A 109 -12.06 -11.23 -13.72
N VAL A 110 -10.90 -11.36 -14.37
CA VAL A 110 -9.70 -10.55 -14.06
C VAL A 110 -9.97 -9.08 -14.38
N ASN A 111 -10.66 -8.79 -15.48
CA ASN A 111 -11.02 -7.42 -15.84
C ASN A 111 -11.99 -6.80 -14.82
N GLU A 112 -12.98 -7.57 -14.33
CA GLU A 112 -13.88 -7.13 -13.27
C GLU A 112 -13.14 -6.84 -11.96
N GLN A 113 -12.25 -7.73 -11.54
CA GLN A 113 -11.40 -7.55 -10.35
C GLN A 113 -10.47 -6.33 -10.50
N TRP A 114 -9.91 -6.14 -11.69
CA TRP A 114 -9.06 -4.98 -11.98
C TRP A 114 -9.87 -3.68 -11.88
N GLN A 115 -11.08 -3.66 -12.43
CA GLN A 115 -11.96 -2.50 -12.33
C GLN A 115 -12.39 -2.22 -10.89
N SER A 116 -12.68 -3.24 -10.07
CA SER A 116 -13.02 -3.03 -8.65
C SER A 116 -11.83 -2.50 -7.87
N ALA A 117 -10.64 -3.09 -8.04
CA ALA A 117 -9.41 -2.62 -7.43
C ALA A 117 -9.07 -1.18 -7.82
N GLN A 118 -9.31 -0.80 -9.08
CA GLN A 118 -9.11 0.57 -9.54
C GLN A 118 -10.07 1.56 -8.88
N ARG A 119 -11.34 1.18 -8.69
CA ARG A 119 -12.31 2.01 -7.95
C ARG A 119 -11.91 2.15 -6.49
N GLU A 120 -11.49 1.08 -5.84
CA GLU A 120 -11.02 1.10 -4.44
C GLU A 120 -9.79 2.00 -4.29
N LEU A 121 -8.81 1.90 -5.18
CA LEU A 121 -7.63 2.78 -5.18
C LEU A 121 -8.01 4.25 -5.34
N GLU A 122 -8.98 4.56 -6.20
CA GLU A 122 -9.46 5.92 -6.38
C GLU A 122 -10.18 6.44 -5.12
N THR A 123 -11.00 5.61 -4.48
CA THR A 123 -11.64 5.98 -3.20
C THR A 123 -10.60 6.26 -2.11
N LEU A 124 -9.57 5.40 -1.99
CA LEU A 124 -8.51 5.57 -1.01
C LEU A 124 -7.68 6.83 -1.27
N ARG A 125 -7.41 7.15 -2.54
CA ARG A 125 -6.73 8.41 -2.92
C ARG A 125 -7.56 9.63 -2.55
N GLN A 126 -8.87 9.59 -2.76
CA GLN A 126 -9.76 10.68 -2.38
C GLN A 126 -9.84 10.86 -0.86
N GLU A 127 -9.95 9.76 -0.10
CA GLU A 127 -9.91 9.79 1.36
C GLU A 127 -8.58 10.33 1.88
N HIS A 128 -7.46 9.82 1.36
CA HIS A 128 -6.14 10.33 1.70
C HIS A 128 -6.00 11.82 1.38
N GLY A 129 -6.52 12.28 0.24
CA GLY A 129 -6.55 13.70 -0.12
C GLY A 129 -7.35 14.54 0.87
N LYS A 130 -8.55 14.08 1.26
CA LYS A 130 -9.39 14.74 2.27
C LYS A 130 -8.71 14.80 3.63
N VAL A 131 -8.15 13.70 4.12
CA VAL A 131 -7.45 13.64 5.40
C VAL A 131 -6.21 14.53 5.39
N THR A 132 -5.39 14.46 4.34
CA THR A 132 -4.19 15.29 4.21
C THR A 132 -4.52 16.78 4.18
N SER A 133 -5.51 17.17 3.38
CA SER A 133 -5.96 18.56 3.31
C SER A 133 -6.59 19.03 4.62
N GLY A 134 -7.40 18.19 5.26
CA GLY A 134 -8.04 18.49 6.55
C GLY A 134 -7.02 18.64 7.67
N MET A 135 -6.06 17.72 7.76
CA MET A 135 -4.96 17.77 8.72
C MET A 135 -4.09 19.01 8.51
N ARG A 136 -3.75 19.33 7.25
CA ARG A 136 -3.01 20.55 6.94
C ARG A 136 -3.77 21.80 7.39
N GLY A 137 -5.07 21.88 7.10
CA GLY A 137 -5.90 23.01 7.54
C GLY A 137 -6.01 23.12 9.06
N ALA A 138 -6.16 21.99 9.76
CA ALA A 138 -6.20 21.94 11.23
C ALA A 138 -4.87 22.41 11.84
N ILE A 139 -3.73 21.95 11.31
CA ILE A 139 -2.40 22.38 11.75
C ILE A 139 -2.19 23.88 11.49
N GLU A 140 -2.55 24.38 10.30
CA GLU A 140 -2.47 25.80 9.97
C GLU A 140 -3.32 26.65 10.94
N GLN A 141 -4.52 26.19 11.29
CA GLN A 141 -5.38 26.85 12.27
C GLN A 141 -4.81 26.82 13.69
N GLU A 142 -4.27 25.68 14.13
CA GLU A 142 -3.66 25.53 15.45
C GLU A 142 -2.42 26.42 15.60
N ILE A 143 -1.56 26.46 14.58
CA ILE A 143 -0.41 27.36 14.51
C ILE A 143 -0.87 28.82 14.56
N ALA A 144 -1.88 29.20 13.77
CA ALA A 144 -2.39 30.56 13.77
C ALA A 144 -2.97 30.97 15.14
N SER A 145 -3.71 30.07 15.79
CA SER A 145 -4.25 30.30 17.13
C SER A 145 -3.15 30.45 18.18
N ALA A 146 -2.17 29.54 18.19
CA ALA A 146 -1.05 29.59 19.12
C ALA A 146 -0.20 30.85 18.92
N LEU A 147 0.05 31.25 17.65
CA LEU A 147 0.74 32.50 17.35
C LEU A 147 -0.05 33.72 17.83
N ALA A 148 -1.37 33.75 17.66
CA ALA A 148 -2.20 34.85 18.15
C ALA A 148 -2.16 34.95 19.69
N GLU A 149 -2.25 33.83 20.40
CA GLU A 149 -2.14 33.79 21.86
C GLU A 149 -0.76 34.28 22.34
N LYS A 150 0.32 33.80 21.72
CA LYS A 150 1.69 34.24 22.08
C LYS A 150 1.90 35.73 21.78
N ASN A 151 1.37 36.24 20.67
CA ASN A 151 1.43 37.66 20.37
C ASN A 151 0.67 38.51 21.41
N ALA A 152 -0.50 38.05 21.85
CA ALA A 152 -1.25 38.71 22.92
C ALA A 152 -0.48 38.74 24.24
N GLU A 153 0.16 37.62 24.62
CA GLU A 153 0.98 37.55 25.82
C GLU A 153 2.23 38.46 25.73
N ILE A 154 2.88 38.51 24.56
CA ILE A 154 4.01 39.43 24.33
C ILE A 154 3.58 40.89 24.52
N LEU A 155 2.41 41.27 24.00
CA LEU A 155 1.87 42.63 24.19
C LEU A 155 1.60 42.92 25.66
N ARG A 156 0.97 41.98 26.37
CA ARG A 156 0.70 42.09 27.82
C ARG A 156 2.00 42.25 28.62
N LEU A 157 3.00 41.42 28.37
CA LEU A 157 4.29 41.49 29.06
C LEU A 157 5.05 42.77 28.76
N ARG A 158 4.94 43.31 27.54
CA ARG A 158 5.51 44.62 27.19
C ARG A 158 4.84 45.75 27.97
N GLU A 159 3.52 45.73 28.08
CA GLU A 159 2.78 46.70 28.89
C GLU A 159 3.14 46.62 30.37
N GLU A 160 3.26 45.41 30.93
CA GLU A 160 3.73 45.21 32.31
C GLU A 160 5.16 45.71 32.52
N LEU A 161 6.04 45.53 31.54
CA LEU A 161 7.41 46.03 31.56
C LEU A 161 7.44 47.57 31.50
N ASP A 162 6.65 48.19 30.64
CA ASP A 162 6.52 49.65 30.55
C ASP A 162 6.00 50.24 31.87
N MET A 163 4.99 49.61 32.48
CA MET A 163 4.48 50.00 33.80
C MET A 163 5.54 49.87 34.90
N ALA A 164 6.26 48.74 34.95
CA ALA A 164 7.30 48.52 35.95
C ALA A 164 8.48 49.49 35.78
N THR A 165 8.89 49.78 34.54
CA THR A 165 9.96 50.73 34.26
C THR A 165 9.58 52.15 34.67
N GLU A 166 8.33 52.56 34.44
CA GLU A 166 7.84 53.87 34.90
C GLU A 166 7.77 53.95 36.43
N GLN A 167 7.35 52.88 37.11
CA GLN A 167 7.39 52.81 38.58
C GLN A 167 8.81 52.93 39.13
N ILE A 168 9.79 52.24 38.53
CA ILE A 168 11.20 52.36 38.90
C ILE A 168 11.67 53.81 38.73
N ARG A 169 11.30 54.45 37.61
CA ARG A 169 11.65 55.84 37.35
C ARG A 169 11.06 56.80 38.38
N ALA A 170 9.78 56.62 38.73
CA ALA A 170 9.11 57.40 39.75
C ALA A 170 9.76 57.24 41.14
N LEU A 171 10.08 55.99 41.53
CA LEU A 171 10.78 55.72 42.78
C LEU A 171 12.20 56.31 42.79
N GLN A 172 12.93 56.26 41.68
CA GLN A 172 14.24 56.90 41.57
C GLN A 172 14.16 58.42 41.76
N VAL A 173 13.17 59.08 41.16
CA VAL A 173 12.91 60.53 41.36
C VAL A 173 12.58 60.81 42.82
N GLN A 174 11.73 59.98 43.45
CA GLN A 174 11.39 60.12 44.86
C GLN A 174 12.63 60.00 45.75
N ILE A 175 13.48 58.98 45.54
CA ILE A 175 14.74 58.78 46.29
C ILE A 175 15.69 59.96 46.11
N GLN A 176 15.83 60.48 44.89
CA GLN A 176 16.66 61.67 44.63
C GLN A 176 16.11 62.90 45.35
N SER A 177 14.79 63.10 45.37
CA SER A 177 14.15 64.22 46.06
C SER A 177 14.18 64.09 47.59
N SER A 178 14.13 62.87 48.13
CA SER A 178 14.14 62.60 49.57
C SER A 178 15.54 62.66 50.18
N LYS A 179 16.60 62.65 49.36
CA LYS A 179 17.96 62.91 49.85
C LYS A 179 18.04 64.37 50.28
N SER A 180 17.91 64.62 51.58
CA SER A 180 18.25 65.91 52.17
C SER A 180 19.72 66.23 51.85
N SER A 181 19.99 67.45 51.38
CA SER A 181 21.35 67.99 51.18
C SER A 181 22.19 68.05 52.48
N ASP A 182 21.59 67.74 53.63
CA ASP A 182 22.17 67.79 54.97
C ASP A 182 23.01 66.54 55.34
N PHE A 183 23.79 65.98 54.42
CA PHE A 183 24.72 64.92 54.79
C PHE A 183 25.93 65.46 55.59
N LEU A 184 26.24 66.75 55.45
CA LEU A 184 27.40 67.37 56.06
C LEU A 184 27.03 68.76 56.62
N ARG A 185 26.91 68.86 57.94
CA ARG A 185 26.77 70.15 58.64
C ARG A 185 28.14 70.79 58.78
N ILE A 186 28.54 71.55 57.78
CA ILE A 186 29.73 72.39 57.85
C ILE A 186 29.40 73.60 58.72
N ARG A 187 30.21 73.84 59.75
CA ARG A 187 30.15 75.04 60.60
C ARG A 187 31.42 75.84 60.37
N ASP A 188 31.27 77.15 60.32
CA ASP A 188 32.33 78.11 60.12
C ASP A 188 33.10 78.37 61.43
N GLU A 189 34.26 79.00 61.28
CA GLU A 189 35.13 79.40 62.39
C GLU A 189 34.37 80.29 63.39
N ASP A 190 33.51 81.19 62.89
CA ASP A 190 32.64 82.06 63.71
C ASP A 190 31.70 81.28 64.64
N TYR A 191 31.14 80.16 64.19
CA TYR A 191 30.34 79.30 65.05
C TYR A 191 31.17 78.72 66.20
N PHE A 192 32.39 78.27 65.92
CA PHE A 192 33.28 77.73 66.94
C PHE A 192 33.74 78.81 67.92
N ASP A 193 34.09 79.99 67.43
CA ASP A 193 34.43 81.15 68.25
C ASP A 193 33.26 81.55 69.14
N GLY A 194 32.05 81.61 68.59
CA GLY A 194 30.83 81.90 69.34
C GLY A 194 30.52 80.83 70.38
N ALA A 195 30.74 79.55 70.09
CA ALA A 195 30.55 78.46 71.03
C ALA A 195 31.59 78.48 72.16
N CYS A 196 32.86 78.71 71.82
CA CYS A 196 33.96 78.86 72.77
C CYS A 196 33.76 80.08 73.69
N GLN A 197 33.34 81.23 73.14
CA GLN A 197 33.02 82.41 73.94
C GLN A 197 31.84 82.16 74.89
N LYS A 198 30.76 81.53 74.42
CA LYS A 198 29.62 81.17 75.28
C LYS A 198 30.04 80.24 76.41
N LEU A 199 30.86 79.24 76.12
CA LEU A 199 31.42 78.34 77.13
C LEU A 199 32.26 79.12 78.14
N CYS A 200 33.17 79.97 77.68
CA CYS A 200 34.03 80.79 78.53
C CYS A 200 33.20 81.73 79.43
N GLN A 201 32.22 82.43 78.87
CA GLN A 201 31.30 83.28 79.63
C GLN A 201 30.52 82.49 80.67
N HIS A 202 30.02 81.30 80.30
CA HIS A 202 29.29 80.45 81.24
C HIS A 202 30.17 80.02 82.41
N VAL A 203 31.40 79.57 82.15
CA VAL A 203 32.38 79.21 83.18
C VAL A 203 32.72 80.43 84.04
N GLN A 204 32.98 81.60 83.44
CA GLN A 204 33.27 82.83 84.19
C GLN A 204 32.11 83.24 85.10
N GLN A 205 30.87 83.18 84.61
CA GLN A 205 29.67 83.45 85.42
C GLN A 205 29.52 82.43 86.54
N TRP A 206 29.79 81.15 86.27
CA TRP A 206 29.79 80.12 87.29
C TRP A 206 30.83 80.40 88.37
N VAL A 207 32.09 80.72 88.00
CA VAL A 207 33.16 81.08 88.94
C VAL A 207 32.80 82.31 89.76
N LEU A 208 32.28 83.38 89.15
CA LEU A 208 31.88 84.60 89.88
C LEU A 208 30.75 84.34 90.87
N ARG A 209 29.74 83.56 90.47
CA ARG A 209 28.64 83.18 91.36
C ARG A 209 29.13 82.28 92.48
N PHE A 210 29.97 81.31 92.16
CA PHE A 210 30.58 80.40 93.13
C PHE A 210 31.39 81.20 94.15
N SER A 211 32.32 82.05 93.69
CA SER A 211 33.16 82.92 94.52
C SER A 211 32.34 83.83 95.45
N LYS A 212 31.28 84.48 94.94
CA LYS A 212 30.40 85.32 95.78
C LYS A 212 29.64 84.51 96.84
N LEU A 213 29.25 83.29 96.52
CA LEU A 213 28.54 82.41 97.46
C LEU A 213 29.49 81.85 98.53
N SER A 214 30.78 81.75 98.21
CA SER A 214 31.83 81.24 99.11
C SER A 214 32.62 82.32 99.85
N ASP A 215 32.41 83.61 99.56
CA ASP A 215 33.24 84.77 99.97
C ASP A 215 33.44 84.95 101.49
N ASN A 216 32.70 84.23 102.34
CA ASN A 216 32.84 84.24 103.81
C ASN A 216 32.69 82.83 104.42
N ARG A 217 32.95 81.77 103.64
CA ARG A 217 32.83 80.38 104.09
C ARG A 217 34.18 79.70 104.01
N ILE A 218 34.62 79.13 105.13
CA ILE A 218 35.81 78.28 105.19
C ILE A 218 35.56 77.04 104.32
N CYS A 219 36.55 76.66 103.51
CA CYS A 219 36.50 75.43 102.75
C CYS A 219 36.36 74.23 103.71
N ARG A 220 35.47 73.28 103.39
CA ARG A 220 35.39 72.02 104.14
C ARG A 220 36.39 71.04 103.57
N PHE A 221 36.98 70.21 104.42
CA PHE A 221 37.85 69.13 103.95
C PHE A 221 37.05 68.10 103.16
N SER A 222 37.70 67.42 102.21
CA SER A 222 37.10 66.41 101.34
C SER A 222 36.38 65.32 102.16
N ASN A 223 36.98 64.94 103.29
CA ASN A 223 36.44 63.97 104.26
C ASN A 223 35.11 64.39 104.93
N ASP A 224 34.76 65.68 104.93
CA ASP A 224 33.49 66.16 105.51
C ASP A 224 32.31 66.03 104.52
N ILE A 225 32.59 65.62 103.27
CA ILE A 225 31.59 65.41 102.23
C ILE A 225 31.00 64.01 102.40
N LYS A 226 29.72 63.92 102.78
CA LYS A 226 29.02 62.64 103.01
C LYS A 226 28.79 61.77 101.77
N ASP A 227 29.25 62.19 100.60
CA ASP A 227 29.03 61.52 99.31
C ASP A 227 30.38 61.08 98.72
N GLU A 228 30.70 59.79 98.89
CA GLU A 228 31.95 59.16 98.44
C GLU A 228 32.20 59.35 96.93
N LYS A 229 31.14 59.46 96.10
CA LYS A 229 31.30 59.66 94.66
C LYS A 229 31.71 61.09 94.33
N VAL A 230 31.28 62.05 95.13
CA VAL A 230 31.67 63.45 94.97
C VAL A 230 33.10 63.65 95.49
N GLU A 231 33.43 63.05 96.63
CA GLU A 231 34.78 62.99 97.18
C GLU A 231 35.79 62.42 96.17
N ALA A 232 35.53 61.22 95.64
CA ALA A 232 36.39 60.60 94.62
C ALA A 232 36.51 61.43 93.34
N ARG A 233 35.47 62.19 92.96
CA ARG A 233 35.54 63.09 91.79
C ARG A 233 36.37 64.33 92.06
N LEU A 234 36.38 64.83 93.28
CA LEU A 234 37.23 65.94 93.68
C LEU A 234 38.71 65.51 93.68
N ASP A 235 39.00 64.33 94.23
CA ASP A 235 40.35 63.77 94.22
C ASP A 235 40.88 63.57 92.80
N ASN A 236 40.05 63.06 91.89
CA ASN A 236 40.41 62.86 90.49
C ASN A 236 40.44 64.16 89.65
N ALA A 237 39.95 65.29 90.18
CA ALA A 237 40.00 66.58 89.48
C ALA A 237 41.40 67.22 89.56
N ILE A 238 42.19 66.84 90.57
CA ILE A 238 43.57 67.27 90.70
C ILE A 238 44.47 66.35 89.89
N LEU A 239 44.96 66.87 88.76
CA LEU A 239 45.76 66.11 87.80
C LEU A 239 47.23 65.96 88.19
N ASP A 240 47.70 66.65 89.23
CA ASP A 240 49.11 66.65 89.67
C ASP A 240 49.39 65.70 90.86
N GLY A 241 48.37 65.00 91.37
CA GLY A 241 48.48 64.05 92.48
C GLY A 241 48.68 64.69 93.86
N SER A 242 48.55 66.01 93.98
CA SER A 242 48.52 66.70 95.27
C SER A 242 47.20 66.44 96.01
N ASP A 243 47.26 66.42 97.34
CA ASP A 243 46.09 66.25 98.19
C ASP A 243 45.17 67.48 98.08
N VAL A 244 43.91 67.25 97.72
CA VAL A 244 42.87 68.26 97.57
C VAL A 244 42.78 69.13 98.82
N ASP A 245 42.92 68.53 99.99
CA ASP A 245 42.78 69.21 101.27
C ASP A 245 43.90 70.24 101.52
N LYS A 246 45.05 70.13 100.83
CA LYS A 246 46.10 71.17 100.87
C LYS A 246 45.68 72.43 100.14
N LEU A 247 44.95 72.31 99.04
CA LEU A 247 44.42 73.46 98.30
C LEU A 247 43.23 74.10 99.02
N LEU A 248 42.49 73.31 99.79
CA LEU A 248 41.36 73.77 100.59
C LEU A 248 41.79 74.40 101.93
N GLY A 249 42.97 74.05 102.45
CA GLY A 249 43.46 74.52 103.75
C GLY A 249 43.99 75.96 103.80
N ASP A 250 44.27 76.60 102.66
CA ASP A 250 45.00 77.88 102.59
C ASP A 250 44.10 79.12 102.32
N ARG A 251 42.77 79.01 102.54
CA ARG A 251 41.81 80.13 102.39
C ARG A 251 40.67 80.13 103.41
#